data_AF-A0A925HLP7-F1
#
_entry.id   AF-A0A925HLP7-F1
#
_cell.length_a   1.000
_cell.length_b   1.000
_cell.length_c   1.000
_cell.angle_alpha   90.00
_cell.angle_beta   90.00
_cell.angle_gamma   90.00
#
_symmetry.space_group_name_H-M   'P 1'
#
loop_
_entity.id
_entity.type
_entity.pdbx_description
1 polymer ?
#
loop_
_entity_poly.entity_id
_entity_poly.type
_entity_poly.pdbx_seq_one_letter_code
_entity_poly.pdbx_strand_id
1 'polypeptide(L)'
;MMNRICAGIVVGGLTIFWFPFGAGASNCQVEISTSGSGTVFTRHLSAGCTEQEREARAVDAAQLLQAFQEGKGIDLSGVVVRGDLNLDTLPVGPLPPELDGVKELQGYEIRVVPGSMMIVDSVVRGTIKHRSAQGLLVVQGPVTFRGARFEQLVDLSRSVFLQPVTLSGAVFLKESYFVQGRFLRDVVAEKTAFGPHTRFHRSVFQGPVTFQQSRFNGMAEFLEVGFEKDVNLSRTSFKLGTGFSGSRFQGLANFSEASFDSQAFFSFTLFDGDADFRQATFRSTADFSNAQFKGRDDFSNTSFEQGSQFTSANRSAPAQVPSGRKSEFIQYAVIAIFLTFGALLIVYRIRRRKA
;
A
#
# COMPACT_ATOMS: atom_id res chain seq x y z
N MET A 1 -62.15 -26.52 -10.41
CA MET A 1 -61.87 -27.67 -11.31
C MET A 1 -60.36 -27.73 -11.47
N MET A 2 -59.59 -28.78 -11.26
CA MET A 2 -59.68 -30.20 -10.89
C MET A 2 -58.19 -30.60 -10.82
N ASN A 3 -57.63 -31.48 -10.02
CA ASN A 3 -58.04 -32.27 -8.88
C ASN A 3 -56.68 -32.76 -8.32
N ARG A 4 -56.34 -32.49 -7.04
CA ARG A 4 -55.13 -33.05 -6.42
C ARG A 4 -55.44 -34.49 -6.02
N ILE A 5 -54.82 -35.46 -6.68
CA ILE A 5 -54.91 -36.87 -6.30
C ILE A 5 -53.89 -37.12 -5.20
N CYS A 6 -54.38 -37.29 -3.97
CA CYS A 6 -53.64 -37.89 -2.88
C CYS A 6 -53.56 -39.41 -3.11
N ALA A 7 -52.35 -39.95 -3.28
CA ALA A 7 -52.10 -41.38 -3.16
C ALA A 7 -51.48 -41.62 -1.78
N GLY A 8 -52.28 -42.16 -0.86
CA GLY A 8 -51.83 -42.64 0.44
C GLY A 8 -51.57 -44.14 0.39
N ILE A 9 -50.37 -44.56 0.80
CA ILE A 9 -50.12 -45.92 1.27
C ILE A 9 -49.79 -45.80 2.75
N VAL A 10 -50.69 -46.32 3.59
CA VAL A 10 -50.50 -46.45 5.04
C VAL A 10 -50.07 -47.88 5.32
N VAL A 11 -48.81 -48.07 5.69
CA VAL A 11 -48.34 -49.28 6.39
C VAL A 11 -47.35 -48.84 7.47
N GLY A 12 -47.69 -49.10 8.73
CA GLY A 12 -46.76 -49.04 9.86
C GLY A 12 -46.46 -47.63 10.37
N GLY A 13 -47.03 -47.27 11.51
CA GLY A 13 -46.94 -45.95 12.13
C GLY A 13 -45.51 -45.48 12.39
N LEU A 14 -45.09 -44.47 11.64
CA LEU A 14 -44.15 -43.41 12.01
C LEU A 14 -44.15 -42.39 10.85
N THR A 15 -44.98 -41.35 10.97
CA THR A 15 -44.98 -40.22 10.04
C THR A 15 -43.72 -39.38 10.27
N ILE A 16 -42.67 -39.67 9.52
CA ILE A 16 -41.53 -38.75 9.40
C ILE A 16 -41.98 -37.65 8.44
N PHE A 17 -42.37 -36.50 8.99
CA PHE A 17 -42.49 -35.27 8.21
C PHE A 17 -41.10 -34.92 7.68
N TRP A 18 -40.87 -35.18 6.41
CA TRP A 18 -39.72 -34.61 5.72
C TRP A 18 -40.03 -33.14 5.46
N PHE A 19 -39.73 -32.30 6.46
CA PHE A 19 -39.60 -30.88 6.23
C PHE A 19 -38.49 -30.71 5.17
N PRO A 20 -38.71 -29.91 4.11
CA PRO A 20 -37.59 -29.50 3.29
C PRO A 20 -36.62 -28.81 4.23
N PHE A 21 -35.38 -29.31 4.28
CA PHE A 21 -34.30 -28.68 5.02
C PHE A 21 -34.35 -27.19 4.77
N GLY A 22 -34.65 -26.42 5.83
CA GLY A 22 -34.55 -24.99 5.79
C GLY A 22 -33.16 -24.64 5.28
N ALA A 23 -33.12 -23.81 4.24
CA ALA A 23 -31.91 -23.11 3.85
C ALA A 23 -31.26 -22.57 5.13
N GLY A 24 -30.01 -22.97 5.39
CA GLY A 24 -29.27 -22.55 6.57
C GLY A 24 -29.39 -21.03 6.71
N ALA A 25 -29.69 -20.57 7.93
CA ALA A 25 -29.74 -19.16 8.25
C ALA A 25 -28.45 -18.50 7.71
N SER A 26 -28.59 -17.54 6.79
CA SER A 26 -27.42 -16.86 6.20
C SER A 26 -26.67 -16.14 7.33
N ASN A 27 -25.43 -16.55 7.60
CA ASN A 27 -24.52 -15.84 8.52
C ASN A 27 -24.04 -14.49 7.96
N CYS A 28 -24.50 -14.12 6.76
CA CYS A 28 -24.20 -12.87 6.09
C CYS A 28 -25.01 -11.73 6.71
N GLN A 29 -24.34 -10.91 7.54
CA GLN A 29 -24.91 -9.68 8.08
C GLN A 29 -24.59 -8.52 7.15
N VAL A 30 -25.56 -7.64 6.95
CA VAL A 30 -25.47 -6.50 6.04
C VAL A 30 -25.76 -5.23 6.82
N GLU A 31 -24.81 -4.31 6.85
CA GLU A 31 -25.02 -2.95 7.34
C GLU A 31 -25.14 -1.99 6.17
N ILE A 32 -26.19 -1.17 6.19
CA ILE A 32 -26.52 -0.21 5.15
C ILE A 32 -26.91 1.10 5.84
N SER A 33 -26.21 2.19 5.52
CA SER A 33 -26.67 3.53 5.86
C SER A 33 -26.97 4.27 4.55
N THR A 34 -28.26 4.44 4.25
CA THR A 34 -28.75 5.20 3.09
C THR A 34 -29.71 6.32 3.48
N SER A 35 -29.94 6.56 4.78
CA SER A 35 -30.87 7.59 5.22
C SER A 35 -30.26 8.99 5.03
N GLY A 36 -31.04 9.91 4.44
CA GLY A 36 -30.64 11.20 3.88
C GLY A 36 -30.07 12.27 4.83
N SER A 37 -29.51 11.86 5.97
CA SER A 37 -28.75 12.69 6.91
C SER A 37 -27.27 12.24 7.03
N GLY A 38 -26.91 11.08 6.48
CA GLY A 38 -25.54 10.55 6.53
C GLY A 38 -24.58 11.29 5.59
N THR A 39 -23.40 11.66 6.10
CA THR A 39 -22.29 12.24 5.33
C THR A 39 -21.50 11.19 4.53
N VAL A 40 -21.86 9.91 4.67
CA VAL A 40 -21.15 8.77 4.06
C VAL A 40 -22.17 7.75 3.56
N PHE A 41 -21.94 7.20 2.37
CA PHE A 41 -22.63 6.02 1.86
C PHE A 41 -21.95 4.77 2.41
N THR A 42 -22.63 4.02 3.28
CA THR A 42 -22.06 2.81 3.91
C THR A 42 -22.65 1.53 3.36
N ARG A 43 -21.77 0.57 3.05
CA ARG A 43 -22.15 -0.83 2.82
C ARG A 43 -21.11 -1.77 3.40
N HIS A 44 -21.48 -2.49 4.47
CA HIS A 44 -20.61 -3.52 5.05
C HIS A 44 -21.27 -4.89 4.97
N LEU A 45 -20.49 -5.89 4.56
CA LEU A 45 -20.85 -7.30 4.55
C LEU A 45 -19.92 -8.05 5.51
N SER A 46 -20.50 -8.87 6.40
CA SER A 46 -19.73 -9.63 7.37
C SER A 46 -18.76 -10.61 6.69
N ALA A 47 -17.71 -11.00 7.41
CA ALA A 47 -16.74 -12.00 6.94
C ALA A 47 -17.39 -13.37 6.66
N GLY A 48 -18.55 -13.67 7.25
CA GLY A 48 -19.31 -14.90 7.03
C GLY A 48 -20.09 -14.96 5.71
N CYS A 49 -20.16 -13.87 4.95
CA CYS A 49 -20.83 -13.85 3.64
C CYS A 49 -20.02 -14.64 2.59
N THR A 50 -20.70 -15.57 1.91
CA THR A 50 -20.15 -16.32 0.76
C THR A 50 -19.92 -15.41 -0.45
N GLU A 51 -19.12 -15.88 -1.41
CA GLU A 51 -18.88 -15.14 -2.66
C GLU A 51 -20.19 -14.87 -3.43
N GLN A 52 -21.06 -15.87 -3.53
CA GLN A 52 -22.38 -15.72 -4.18
C GLN A 52 -23.24 -14.66 -3.48
N GLU A 53 -23.23 -14.61 -2.15
CA GLU A 53 -23.96 -13.61 -1.38
C GLU A 53 -23.42 -12.20 -1.56
N ARG A 54 -22.09 -12.05 -1.68
CA ARG A 54 -21.43 -10.76 -1.97
C ARG A 54 -21.75 -10.29 -3.39
N GLU A 55 -21.74 -11.20 -4.36
CA GLU A 55 -22.13 -10.90 -5.74
C GLU A 55 -23.60 -10.51 -5.87
N ALA A 56 -24.50 -11.19 -5.17
CA ALA A 56 -25.92 -10.86 -5.15
C ALA A 56 -26.21 -9.49 -4.52
N ARG A 57 -25.27 -8.97 -3.72
CA ARG A 57 -25.37 -7.70 -2.99
C ARG A 57 -24.29 -6.71 -3.43
N ALA A 58 -23.84 -6.83 -4.67
CA ALA A 58 -22.85 -5.93 -5.22
C ALA A 58 -23.35 -4.48 -5.19
N VAL A 59 -22.41 -3.55 -5.02
CA VAL A 59 -22.66 -2.11 -5.10
C VAL A 59 -22.29 -1.64 -6.51
N ASP A 60 -23.20 -0.96 -7.19
CA ASP A 60 -22.91 -0.42 -8.51
C ASP A 60 -22.10 0.88 -8.37
N ALA A 61 -21.05 1.03 -9.17
CA ALA A 61 -20.19 2.22 -9.17
C ALA A 61 -20.98 3.51 -9.44
N ALA A 62 -22.11 3.43 -10.15
CA ALA A 62 -23.03 4.55 -10.35
C ALA A 62 -23.61 5.07 -9.02
N GLN A 63 -23.87 4.19 -8.05
CA GLN A 63 -24.34 4.59 -6.71
C GLN A 63 -23.24 5.32 -5.93
N LEU A 64 -21.98 4.89 -6.09
CA LEU A 64 -20.83 5.56 -5.48
C LEU A 64 -20.61 6.94 -6.09
N LEU A 65 -20.72 7.06 -7.41
CA LEU A 65 -20.62 8.33 -8.11
C LEU A 65 -21.74 9.29 -7.68
N GLN A 66 -22.98 8.80 -7.57
CA GLN A 66 -24.10 9.58 -7.07
C GLN A 66 -23.85 10.05 -5.63
N ALA A 67 -23.33 9.19 -4.76
CA ALA A 67 -22.98 9.58 -3.39
C ALA A 67 -21.97 10.74 -3.36
N PHE A 68 -20.92 10.70 -4.20
CA PHE A 68 -19.98 11.81 -4.32
C PHE A 68 -20.63 13.10 -4.84
N GLN A 69 -21.52 13.00 -5.83
CA GLN A 69 -22.28 14.15 -6.35
C GLN A 69 -23.22 14.77 -5.30
N GLU A 70 -23.72 13.95 -4.37
CA GLU A 70 -24.53 14.38 -3.22
C GLU A 70 -23.70 14.91 -2.04
N GLY A 71 -22.38 15.07 -2.19
CA GLY A 71 -21.53 15.61 -1.13
C GLY A 71 -21.06 14.58 -0.10
N LYS A 72 -21.28 13.27 -0.34
CA LYS A 72 -20.98 12.20 0.62
C LYS A 72 -19.65 11.52 0.34
N GLY A 73 -19.03 10.96 1.37
CA GLY A 73 -17.99 9.94 1.22
C GLY A 73 -18.56 8.55 0.96
N ILE A 74 -17.68 7.56 0.80
CA ILE A 74 -18.03 6.14 0.76
C ILE A 74 -17.27 5.37 1.84
N ASP A 75 -17.94 4.39 2.42
CA ASP A 75 -17.39 3.42 3.37
C ASP A 75 -17.90 2.02 3.06
N LEU A 76 -17.06 1.24 2.37
CA LEU A 76 -17.37 -0.09 1.87
C LEU A 76 -16.47 -1.12 2.54
N SER A 77 -17.06 -2.22 3.01
CA SER A 77 -16.34 -3.31 3.65
C SER A 77 -16.92 -4.66 3.24
N GLY A 78 -16.08 -5.58 2.77
CA GLY A 78 -16.53 -6.91 2.39
C GLY A 78 -17.41 -7.00 1.14
N VAL A 79 -17.47 -5.96 0.31
CA VAL A 79 -18.40 -5.90 -0.84
C VAL A 79 -17.75 -6.27 -2.17
N VAL A 80 -18.60 -6.52 -3.17
CA VAL A 80 -18.21 -6.46 -4.58
C VAL A 80 -18.72 -5.15 -5.16
N VAL A 81 -17.85 -4.38 -5.82
CA VAL A 81 -18.21 -3.18 -6.58
C VAL A 81 -18.22 -3.53 -8.06
N ARG A 82 -19.31 -3.23 -8.75
CA ARG A 82 -19.51 -3.49 -10.19
C ARG A 82 -19.57 -2.19 -10.99
N GLY A 83 -19.17 -2.27 -12.26
CA GLY A 83 -19.15 -1.12 -13.16
C GLY A 83 -17.97 -0.18 -12.93
N ASP A 84 -17.83 0.79 -13.84
CA ASP A 84 -16.73 1.75 -13.85
C ASP A 84 -17.03 2.95 -12.96
N LEU A 85 -16.12 3.26 -12.05
CA LEU A 85 -16.12 4.52 -11.30
C LEU A 85 -15.33 5.57 -12.08
N ASN A 86 -16.03 6.28 -12.97
CA ASN A 86 -15.46 7.35 -13.78
C ASN A 86 -15.56 8.70 -13.04
N LEU A 87 -14.49 9.13 -12.39
CA LEU A 87 -14.45 10.37 -11.61
C LEU A 87 -14.40 11.62 -12.49
N ASP A 88 -14.12 11.48 -13.79
CA ASP A 88 -14.21 12.57 -14.78
C ASP A 88 -15.65 13.11 -14.93
N THR A 89 -16.67 12.41 -14.44
CA THR A 89 -18.08 12.85 -14.51
C THR A 89 -18.57 13.61 -13.28
N LEU A 90 -17.72 13.78 -12.25
CA LEU A 90 -18.04 14.65 -11.11
C LEU A 90 -18.14 16.11 -11.58
N PRO A 91 -19.02 16.94 -11.02
CA PRO A 91 -19.15 18.33 -11.44
C PRO A 91 -17.82 19.10 -11.25
N VAL A 92 -17.54 20.03 -12.18
CA VAL A 92 -16.43 20.97 -12.01
C VAL A 92 -16.84 22.03 -11.00
N GLY A 93 -16.00 22.24 -10.00
CA GLY A 93 -16.24 23.17 -8.89
C GLY A 93 -15.07 24.11 -8.66
N PRO A 94 -15.18 24.99 -7.64
CA PRO A 94 -14.05 25.80 -7.20
C PRO A 94 -12.95 24.93 -6.57
N LEU A 95 -11.73 25.48 -6.52
CA LEU A 95 -10.65 24.87 -5.75
C LEU A 95 -11.04 24.86 -4.26
N PRO A 96 -10.86 23.74 -3.53
CA PRO A 96 -11.12 23.70 -2.09
C PRO A 96 -10.26 24.71 -1.33
N PRO A 97 -10.79 25.37 -0.27
CA PRO A 97 -10.08 26.40 0.48
C PRO A 97 -8.74 25.94 1.07
N GLU A 98 -8.60 24.64 1.37
CA GLU A 98 -7.36 24.05 1.86
C GLU A 98 -6.20 24.14 0.87
N LEU A 99 -6.51 24.36 -0.42
CA LEU A 99 -5.55 24.50 -1.51
C LEU A 99 -5.47 25.94 -2.04
N ASP A 100 -6.15 26.90 -1.39
CA ASP A 100 -6.07 28.30 -1.76
C ASP A 100 -4.61 28.79 -1.69
N GLY A 101 -4.16 29.45 -2.76
CA GLY A 101 -2.81 30.00 -2.86
C GLY A 101 -1.76 29.05 -3.48
N VAL A 102 -2.10 27.78 -3.76
CA VAL A 102 -1.21 26.88 -4.52
C VAL A 102 -1.30 27.21 -6.01
N LYS A 103 -0.45 28.13 -6.46
CA LYS A 103 -0.45 28.66 -7.85
C LYS A 103 -0.32 27.57 -8.91
N GLU A 104 0.40 26.49 -8.60
CA GLU A 104 0.63 25.36 -9.50
C GLU A 104 -0.65 24.58 -9.82
N LEU A 105 -1.71 24.75 -9.03
CA LEU A 105 -3.01 24.09 -9.21
C LEU A 105 -4.06 25.02 -9.85
N GLN A 106 -3.71 26.28 -10.16
CA GLN A 106 -4.61 27.21 -10.83
C GLN A 106 -4.80 26.86 -12.31
N GLY A 107 -6.01 27.08 -12.83
CA GLY A 107 -6.33 26.88 -14.25
C GLY A 107 -6.75 25.45 -14.64
N TYR A 108 -6.77 24.51 -13.69
CA TYR A 108 -7.33 23.17 -13.90
C TYR A 108 -8.84 23.15 -13.67
N GLU A 109 -9.54 22.25 -14.37
CA GLU A 109 -10.90 21.87 -14.03
C GLU A 109 -10.89 21.06 -12.73
N ILE A 110 -11.38 21.63 -11.63
CA ILE A 110 -11.33 20.97 -10.33
C ILE A 110 -12.56 20.09 -10.15
N ARG A 111 -12.34 18.80 -9.88
CA ARG A 111 -13.38 17.84 -9.51
C ARG A 111 -13.08 17.32 -8.12
N VAL A 112 -14.10 17.23 -7.26
CA VAL A 112 -13.91 16.96 -5.84
C VAL A 112 -14.62 15.67 -5.42
N VAL A 113 -13.88 14.77 -4.77
CA VAL A 113 -14.46 13.72 -3.93
C VAL A 113 -14.55 14.30 -2.50
N PRO A 114 -15.77 14.58 -2.01
CA PRO A 114 -15.97 15.46 -0.85
C PRO A 114 -15.70 14.78 0.50
N GLY A 115 -15.78 13.44 0.54
CA GLY A 115 -15.63 12.66 1.77
C GLY A 115 -14.56 11.58 1.65
N SER A 116 -14.61 10.62 2.58
CA SER A 116 -13.72 9.46 2.57
C SER A 116 -13.95 8.59 1.33
N MET A 117 -12.90 7.91 0.89
CA MET A 117 -12.99 6.85 -0.11
C MET A 117 -12.45 5.56 0.51
N MET A 118 -13.29 4.87 1.28
CA MET A 118 -12.91 3.64 1.98
C MET A 118 -13.52 2.42 1.28
N ILE A 119 -12.65 1.51 0.86
CA ILE A 119 -12.95 0.22 0.23
C ILE A 119 -12.05 -0.82 0.91
N VAL A 120 -12.62 -1.57 1.84
CA VAL A 120 -11.86 -2.46 2.74
C VAL A 120 -12.27 -3.91 2.48
N ASP A 121 -11.30 -4.81 2.35
CA ASP A 121 -11.53 -6.26 2.23
C ASP A 121 -12.60 -6.61 1.15
N SER A 122 -12.58 -5.83 0.06
CA SER A 122 -13.61 -5.78 -1.00
C SER A 122 -13.00 -6.02 -2.38
N VAL A 123 -13.84 -6.38 -3.36
CA VAL A 123 -13.44 -6.57 -4.75
C VAL A 123 -14.03 -5.47 -5.62
N VAL A 124 -13.20 -4.77 -6.39
CA VAL A 124 -13.66 -3.80 -7.39
C VAL A 124 -13.45 -4.41 -8.78
N ARG A 125 -14.56 -4.72 -9.46
CA ARG A 125 -14.56 -5.42 -10.75
C ARG A 125 -14.39 -4.50 -11.95
N GLY A 126 -14.76 -3.23 -11.82
CA GLY A 126 -14.59 -2.22 -12.87
C GLY A 126 -13.37 -1.33 -12.65
N THR A 127 -13.22 -0.33 -13.53
CA THR A 127 -12.14 0.66 -13.42
C THR A 127 -12.44 1.72 -12.38
N ILE A 128 -11.40 2.31 -11.79
CA ILE A 128 -11.48 3.61 -11.11
C ILE A 128 -10.61 4.57 -11.91
N LYS A 129 -11.18 5.63 -12.48
CA LYS A 129 -10.43 6.49 -13.40
C LYS A 129 -10.76 7.98 -13.26
N HIS A 130 -9.71 8.78 -13.28
CA HIS A 130 -9.71 10.21 -13.56
C HIS A 130 -8.63 10.47 -14.61
N ARG A 131 -9.05 10.76 -15.85
CA ARG A 131 -8.13 10.91 -17.00
C ARG A 131 -8.23 12.26 -17.69
N SER A 132 -9.03 13.20 -17.17
CA SER A 132 -9.11 14.55 -17.72
C SER A 132 -7.72 15.19 -17.83
N ALA A 133 -7.30 15.55 -19.05
CA ALA A 133 -5.98 16.12 -19.30
C ALA A 133 -5.87 17.55 -18.75
N GLN A 134 -7.01 18.24 -18.64
CA GLN A 134 -7.15 19.59 -18.09
C GLN A 134 -7.70 19.57 -16.66
N GLY A 135 -8.00 18.39 -16.11
CA GLY A 135 -8.65 18.23 -14.82
C GLY A 135 -7.68 17.88 -13.70
N LEU A 136 -8.04 18.34 -12.51
CA LEU A 136 -7.43 17.97 -11.24
C LEU A 136 -8.49 17.33 -10.36
N LEU A 137 -8.24 16.13 -9.88
CA LEU A 137 -9.09 15.49 -8.89
C LEU A 137 -8.59 15.88 -7.48
N VAL A 138 -9.47 16.35 -6.62
CA VAL A 138 -9.16 16.58 -5.21
C VAL A 138 -9.97 15.61 -4.36
N VAL A 139 -9.29 14.80 -3.54
CA VAL A 139 -9.94 13.91 -2.58
C VAL A 139 -9.77 14.51 -1.18
N GLN A 140 -10.87 15.02 -0.63
CA GLN A 140 -10.85 15.76 0.64
C GLN A 140 -10.76 14.85 1.86
N GLY A 141 -11.38 13.67 1.81
CA GLY A 141 -11.32 12.68 2.89
C GLY A 141 -10.19 11.67 2.74
N PRO A 142 -9.99 10.80 3.74
CA PRO A 142 -9.00 9.74 3.68
C PRO A 142 -9.34 8.71 2.59
N VAL A 143 -8.31 8.16 1.95
CA VAL A 143 -8.45 7.07 0.99
C VAL A 143 -7.93 5.79 1.62
N THR A 144 -8.76 4.76 1.70
CA THR A 144 -8.36 3.47 2.29
C THR A 144 -8.79 2.34 1.39
N PHE A 145 -7.83 1.62 0.81
CA PHE A 145 -8.02 0.43 -0.02
C PHE A 145 -7.52 -0.84 0.66
N ARG A 146 -7.53 -0.87 1.99
CA ARG A 146 -6.92 -1.94 2.79
C ARG A 146 -7.51 -3.31 2.44
N GLY A 147 -6.64 -4.26 2.06
CA GLY A 147 -7.06 -5.63 1.69
C GLY A 147 -7.95 -5.73 0.45
N ALA A 148 -8.19 -4.61 -0.26
CA ALA A 148 -9.06 -4.60 -1.42
C ALA A 148 -8.35 -5.14 -2.67
N ARG A 149 -9.12 -5.76 -3.56
CA ARG A 149 -8.65 -6.29 -4.84
C ARG A 149 -9.28 -5.54 -6.01
N PHE A 150 -8.44 -4.93 -6.85
CA PHE A 150 -8.85 -4.21 -8.05
C PHE A 150 -8.58 -5.08 -9.28
N GLU A 151 -9.64 -5.46 -9.99
CA GLU A 151 -9.55 -6.34 -11.15
C GLU A 151 -9.16 -5.63 -12.44
N GLN A 152 -9.40 -4.32 -12.50
CA GLN A 152 -9.16 -3.48 -13.67
C GLN A 152 -8.30 -2.27 -13.30
N LEU A 153 -7.98 -1.45 -14.30
CA LEU A 153 -7.18 -0.23 -14.19
C LEU A 153 -7.67 0.67 -13.04
N VAL A 154 -6.71 1.14 -12.24
CA VAL A 154 -6.89 2.24 -11.28
C VAL A 154 -6.02 3.40 -11.72
N ASP A 155 -6.63 4.45 -12.25
CA ASP A 155 -5.95 5.67 -12.68
C ASP A 155 -6.45 6.86 -11.86
N LEU A 156 -5.63 7.28 -10.91
CA LEU A 156 -5.82 8.47 -10.08
C LEU A 156 -4.70 9.48 -10.36
N SER A 157 -4.25 9.55 -11.61
CA SER A 157 -3.29 10.57 -12.06
C SER A 157 -3.88 11.98 -11.91
N ARG A 158 -3.01 12.97 -11.70
CA ARG A 158 -3.36 14.37 -11.44
C ARG A 158 -4.38 14.50 -10.30
N SER A 159 -4.12 13.80 -9.20
CA SER A 159 -4.94 13.87 -8.00
C SER A 159 -4.20 14.51 -6.84
N VAL A 160 -4.93 15.27 -6.02
CA VAL A 160 -4.46 15.81 -4.75
C VAL A 160 -5.21 15.12 -3.61
N PHE A 161 -4.47 14.42 -2.76
CA PHE A 161 -4.99 13.71 -1.59
C PHE A 161 -4.70 14.54 -0.33
N LEU A 162 -5.75 15.14 0.25
CA LEU A 162 -5.60 16.03 1.41
C LEU A 162 -5.33 15.26 2.72
N GLN A 163 -5.80 14.02 2.77
CA GLN A 163 -5.77 13.16 3.94
C GLN A 163 -4.94 11.89 3.66
N PRO A 164 -4.60 11.10 4.69
CA PRO A 164 -3.78 9.91 4.53
C PRO A 164 -4.35 8.91 3.50
N VAL A 165 -3.44 8.24 2.80
CA VAL A 165 -3.76 7.18 1.83
C VAL A 165 -3.24 5.84 2.33
N THR A 166 -4.13 4.88 2.55
CA THR A 166 -3.79 3.53 3.00
C THR A 166 -4.12 2.51 1.93
N LEU A 167 -3.11 1.80 1.43
CA LEU A 167 -3.20 0.74 0.43
C LEU A 167 -2.77 -0.62 0.98
N SER A 168 -2.56 -0.73 2.30
CA SER A 168 -1.95 -1.93 2.89
C SER A 168 -2.72 -3.22 2.57
N GLY A 169 -1.99 -4.23 2.08
CA GLY A 169 -2.58 -5.50 1.67
C GLY A 169 -3.45 -5.45 0.40
N ALA A 170 -3.58 -4.29 -0.26
CA ALA A 170 -4.33 -4.19 -1.49
C ALA A 170 -3.66 -4.97 -2.64
N VAL A 171 -4.45 -5.40 -3.61
CA VAL A 171 -4.00 -6.13 -4.79
C VAL A 171 -4.53 -5.46 -6.06
N PHE A 172 -3.63 -4.90 -6.87
CA PHE A 172 -3.93 -4.36 -8.19
C PHE A 172 -3.58 -5.42 -9.23
N LEU A 173 -4.56 -5.97 -9.93
CA LEU A 173 -4.34 -6.99 -10.96
C LEU A 173 -3.92 -6.41 -12.30
N LYS A 174 -4.28 -5.15 -12.54
CA LYS A 174 -3.96 -4.37 -13.73
C LYS A 174 -3.13 -3.15 -13.34
N GLU A 175 -2.98 -2.23 -14.27
CA GLU A 175 -2.17 -1.05 -14.11
C GLU A 175 -2.72 -0.13 -13.00
N SER A 176 -1.81 0.53 -12.30
CA SER A 176 -2.14 1.51 -11.26
C SER A 176 -1.33 2.79 -11.47
N TYR A 177 -2.02 3.89 -11.78
CA TYR A 177 -1.41 5.17 -12.13
C TYR A 177 -1.77 6.24 -11.11
N PHE A 178 -0.73 6.91 -10.63
CA PHE A 178 -0.77 8.06 -9.74
C PHE A 178 0.10 9.18 -10.29
N VAL A 179 0.22 9.28 -11.62
CA VAL A 179 1.13 10.21 -12.30
C VAL A 179 0.77 11.64 -11.93
N GLN A 180 1.77 12.46 -11.56
CA GLN A 180 1.57 13.83 -11.07
C GLN A 180 0.63 13.91 -9.86
N GLY A 181 0.60 12.87 -9.01
CA GLY A 181 -0.16 12.87 -7.77
C GLY A 181 0.51 13.73 -6.69
N ARG A 182 -0.31 14.35 -5.83
CA ARG A 182 0.16 15.09 -4.65
C ARG A 182 -0.45 14.48 -3.39
N PHE A 183 0.40 14.00 -2.50
CA PHE A 183 0.01 13.36 -1.25
C PHE A 183 0.45 14.24 -0.09
N LEU A 184 -0.50 14.92 0.55
CA LEU A 184 -0.19 15.94 1.56
C LEU A 184 0.13 15.32 2.92
N ARG A 185 -0.29 14.07 3.13
CA ARG A 185 -0.15 13.29 4.36
C ARG A 185 0.46 11.93 4.05
N ASP A 186 0.56 11.11 5.08
CA ASP A 186 1.23 9.83 5.06
C ASP A 186 0.59 8.87 4.03
N VAL A 187 1.45 8.07 3.39
CA VAL A 187 1.03 7.01 2.46
C VAL A 187 1.52 5.67 2.99
N VAL A 188 0.57 4.79 3.33
CA VAL A 188 0.85 3.47 3.90
C VAL A 188 0.43 2.39 2.90
N ALA A 189 1.38 1.83 2.19
CA ALA A 189 1.19 0.80 1.17
C ALA A 189 2.02 -0.44 1.51
N GLU A 190 1.86 -0.95 2.73
CA GLU A 190 2.59 -2.13 3.21
C GLU A 190 1.96 -3.42 2.70
N LYS A 191 2.79 -4.39 2.30
CA LYS A 191 2.32 -5.70 1.79
C LYS A 191 1.33 -5.57 0.62
N THR A 192 1.42 -4.48 -0.14
CA THR A 192 0.59 -4.22 -1.30
C THR A 192 1.17 -4.94 -2.53
N ALA A 193 0.31 -5.58 -3.32
CA ALA A 193 0.68 -6.20 -4.58
C ALA A 193 0.25 -5.31 -5.74
N PHE A 194 1.21 -4.73 -6.43
CA PHE A 194 1.00 -3.92 -7.61
C PHE A 194 1.08 -4.77 -8.88
N GLY A 195 0.28 -4.41 -9.87
CA GLY A 195 0.09 -5.15 -11.10
C GLY A 195 1.23 -5.00 -12.12
N PRO A 196 0.94 -5.20 -13.42
CA PRO A 196 1.95 -5.18 -14.47
C PRO A 196 2.65 -3.84 -14.66
N HIS A 197 1.97 -2.71 -14.50
CA HIS A 197 2.61 -1.38 -14.58
C HIS A 197 2.08 -0.47 -13.47
N THR A 198 3.01 0.12 -12.71
CA THR A 198 2.68 1.11 -11.68
C THR A 198 3.50 2.36 -11.86
N ARG A 199 2.83 3.52 -11.84
CA ARG A 199 3.45 4.79 -12.19
C ARG A 199 3.15 5.86 -11.15
N PHE A 200 4.20 6.43 -10.60
CA PHE A 200 4.19 7.61 -9.73
C PHE A 200 4.91 8.80 -10.39
N HIS A 201 5.21 8.74 -11.68
CA HIS A 201 5.99 9.77 -12.40
C HIS A 201 5.58 11.20 -12.02
N ARG A 202 6.55 12.03 -11.61
CA ARG A 202 6.36 13.44 -11.19
C ARG A 202 5.39 13.67 -10.03
N SER A 203 5.17 12.64 -9.21
CA SER A 203 4.39 12.79 -7.97
C SER A 203 5.21 13.43 -6.86
N VAL A 204 4.51 14.01 -5.89
CA VAL A 204 5.10 14.59 -4.68
C VAL A 204 4.42 14.00 -3.45
N PHE A 205 5.23 13.43 -2.55
CA PHE A 205 4.82 12.94 -1.25
C PHE A 205 5.36 13.87 -0.16
N GLN A 206 4.46 14.60 0.50
CA GLN A 206 4.81 15.58 1.53
C GLN A 206 4.85 14.98 2.93
N GLY A 207 4.12 13.87 3.14
CA GLY A 207 4.19 13.05 4.35
C GLY A 207 5.13 11.84 4.18
N PRO A 208 5.44 11.12 5.27
CA PRO A 208 6.15 9.85 5.24
C PRO A 208 5.45 8.80 4.36
N VAL A 209 6.24 7.93 3.75
CA VAL A 209 5.74 6.88 2.86
C VAL A 209 6.31 5.52 3.26
N THR A 210 5.48 4.48 3.28
CA THR A 210 5.95 3.10 3.45
C THR A 210 5.37 2.19 2.38
N PHE A 211 6.27 1.47 1.71
CA PHE A 211 6.00 0.35 0.81
C PHE A 211 6.54 -0.95 1.40
N GLN A 212 6.71 -1.02 2.72
CA GLN A 212 7.38 -2.14 3.36
C GLN A 212 6.76 -3.48 2.98
N GLN A 213 7.59 -4.46 2.59
CA GLN A 213 7.15 -5.79 2.16
C GLN A 213 6.20 -5.81 0.95
N SER A 214 6.13 -4.72 0.18
CA SER A 214 5.28 -4.66 -1.02
C SER A 214 5.95 -5.30 -2.22
N ARG A 215 5.13 -5.58 -3.24
CA ARG A 215 5.56 -6.26 -4.46
C ARG A 215 5.07 -5.52 -5.68
N PHE A 216 6.01 -5.12 -6.53
CA PHE A 216 5.76 -4.60 -7.86
C PHE A 216 5.97 -5.74 -8.85
N ASN A 217 4.88 -6.36 -9.31
CA ASN A 217 4.94 -7.55 -10.16
C ASN A 217 5.38 -7.27 -11.59
N GLY A 218 5.24 -6.03 -12.05
CA GLY A 218 5.82 -5.60 -13.32
C GLY A 218 6.62 -4.31 -13.20
N MET A 219 6.54 -3.43 -14.20
CA MET A 219 7.35 -2.21 -14.25
C MET A 219 6.87 -1.21 -13.19
N ALA A 220 7.82 -0.63 -12.44
CA ALA A 220 7.54 0.36 -11.42
C ALA A 220 8.28 1.68 -11.71
N GLU A 221 7.54 2.72 -12.05
CA GLU A 221 8.07 4.02 -12.42
C GLU A 221 7.91 5.04 -11.28
N PHE A 222 9.01 5.34 -10.62
CA PHE A 222 9.21 6.45 -9.68
C PHE A 222 10.12 7.49 -10.32
N LEU A 223 9.84 7.90 -11.56
CA LEU A 223 10.65 8.87 -12.29
C LEU A 223 10.30 10.30 -11.85
N GLU A 224 11.30 11.10 -11.50
CA GLU A 224 11.14 12.50 -11.07
C GLU A 224 10.18 12.67 -9.88
N VAL A 225 10.17 11.71 -8.94
CA VAL A 225 9.33 11.75 -7.74
C VAL A 225 10.01 12.53 -6.63
N GLY A 226 9.26 13.40 -5.95
CA GLY A 226 9.71 14.09 -4.75
C GLY A 226 9.18 13.43 -3.48
N PHE A 227 10.08 12.96 -2.61
CA PHE A 227 9.76 12.51 -1.26
C PHE A 227 10.30 13.55 -0.26
N GLU A 228 9.42 14.32 0.38
CA GLU A 228 9.81 15.40 1.32
C GLU A 228 10.13 14.88 2.73
N LYS A 229 9.69 13.65 3.04
CA LYS A 229 9.92 12.95 4.31
C LYS A 229 10.48 11.55 4.05
N ASP A 230 10.68 10.81 5.13
CA ASP A 230 11.21 9.45 5.08
C ASP A 230 10.34 8.54 4.21
N VAL A 231 11.01 7.71 3.41
CA VAL A 231 10.39 6.65 2.61
C VAL A 231 11.00 5.31 2.98
N ASN A 232 10.14 4.37 3.32
CA ASN A 232 10.50 3.00 3.66
C ASN A 232 10.08 2.04 2.54
N LEU A 233 11.06 1.63 1.74
CA LEU A 233 10.95 0.59 0.72
C LEU A 233 11.64 -0.71 1.16
N SER A 234 11.91 -0.89 2.46
CA SER A 234 12.58 -2.08 2.95
C SER A 234 11.78 -3.35 2.66
N ARG A 235 12.50 -4.42 2.29
CA ARG A 235 11.93 -5.73 1.92
C ARG A 235 10.94 -5.67 0.75
N THR A 236 10.96 -4.60 -0.04
CA THR A 236 10.15 -4.49 -1.26
C THR A 236 10.74 -5.38 -2.36
N SER A 237 9.89 -5.98 -3.19
CA SER A 237 10.33 -6.75 -4.36
C SER A 237 9.86 -6.11 -5.66
N PHE A 238 10.82 -5.78 -6.52
CA PHE A 238 10.63 -5.27 -7.86
C PHE A 238 10.94 -6.38 -8.86
N LYS A 239 9.92 -6.86 -9.57
CA LYS A 239 10.03 -8.04 -10.44
C LYS A 239 10.53 -7.74 -11.84
N LEU A 240 10.13 -6.61 -12.42
CA LEU A 240 10.63 -6.16 -13.71
C LEU A 240 11.41 -4.85 -13.52
N GLY A 241 11.58 -4.07 -14.59
CA GLY A 241 12.35 -2.83 -14.56
C GLY A 241 11.75 -1.80 -13.59
N THR A 242 12.62 -1.17 -12.80
CA THR A 242 12.24 -0.10 -11.86
C THR A 242 13.10 1.14 -12.10
N GLY A 243 12.45 2.31 -12.14
CA GLY A 243 13.13 3.58 -12.34
C GLY A 243 12.85 4.57 -11.21
N PHE A 244 13.90 5.06 -10.57
CA PHE A 244 13.94 6.19 -9.63
C PHE A 244 14.67 7.41 -10.22
N SER A 245 15.01 7.37 -11.51
CA SER A 245 15.82 8.42 -12.15
C SER A 245 15.20 9.81 -12.00
N GLY A 246 16.03 10.79 -11.66
CA GLY A 246 15.62 12.17 -11.41
C GLY A 246 14.81 12.39 -10.12
N SER A 247 14.54 11.34 -9.33
CA SER A 247 13.84 11.49 -8.04
C SER A 247 14.68 12.17 -6.98
N ARG A 248 13.99 12.75 -5.99
CA ARG A 248 14.62 13.45 -4.86
C ARG A 248 14.06 12.92 -3.54
N PHE A 249 14.95 12.42 -2.69
CA PHE A 249 14.68 11.93 -1.35
C PHE A 249 15.23 12.94 -0.33
N GLN A 250 14.34 13.72 0.29
CA GLN A 250 14.73 14.73 1.29
C GLN A 250 14.95 14.13 2.68
N GLY A 251 14.12 13.14 3.04
CA GLY A 251 14.30 12.32 4.25
C GLY A 251 15.11 11.06 3.99
N LEU A 252 15.08 10.14 4.96
CA LEU A 252 15.68 8.81 4.83
C LEU A 252 15.03 8.03 3.67
N ALA A 253 15.84 7.53 2.75
CA ALA A 253 15.44 6.58 1.72
C ALA A 253 15.90 5.17 2.09
N ASN A 254 15.00 4.37 2.68
CA ASN A 254 15.33 3.03 3.14
C ASN A 254 14.94 1.97 2.11
N PHE A 255 15.93 1.40 1.43
CA PHE A 255 15.86 0.26 0.51
C PHE A 255 16.45 -1.02 1.12
N SER A 256 16.64 -1.09 2.45
CA SER A 256 17.27 -2.25 3.07
C SER A 256 16.49 -3.54 2.80
N GLU A 257 17.22 -4.62 2.52
CA GLU A 257 16.66 -5.93 2.14
C GLU A 257 15.72 -5.89 0.90
N ALA A 258 15.71 -4.81 0.11
CA ALA A 258 14.92 -4.76 -1.12
C ALA A 258 15.52 -5.66 -2.21
N SER A 259 14.67 -6.19 -3.08
CA SER A 259 15.08 -7.03 -4.21
C SER A 259 14.68 -6.41 -5.54
N PHE A 260 15.64 -6.31 -6.46
CA PHE A 260 15.47 -5.84 -7.82
C PHE A 260 15.84 -6.99 -8.76
N ASP A 261 14.83 -7.62 -9.37
CA ASP A 261 15.01 -8.81 -10.20
C ASP A 261 15.43 -8.45 -11.65
N SER A 262 15.14 -7.22 -12.09
CA SER A 262 15.53 -6.66 -13.40
C SER A 262 16.32 -5.35 -13.23
N GLN A 263 16.53 -4.60 -14.32
CA GLN A 263 17.29 -3.34 -14.29
C GLN A 263 16.67 -2.34 -13.30
N ALA A 264 17.53 -1.70 -12.51
CA ALA A 264 17.14 -0.66 -11.56
C ALA A 264 17.90 0.63 -11.87
N PHE A 265 17.18 1.70 -12.17
CA PHE A 265 17.76 2.99 -12.57
C PHE A 265 17.58 4.04 -11.48
N PHE A 266 18.67 4.53 -10.93
CA PHE A 266 18.79 5.64 -9.96
C PHE A 266 19.58 6.81 -10.56
N SER A 267 19.66 6.89 -11.89
CA SER A 267 20.46 7.90 -12.58
C SER A 267 19.91 9.30 -12.29
N PHE A 268 20.78 10.26 -11.97
CA PHE A 268 20.40 11.62 -11.57
C PHE A 268 19.53 11.70 -10.30
N THR A 269 19.43 10.64 -9.50
CA THR A 269 18.68 10.67 -8.23
C THR A 269 19.43 11.50 -7.18
N LEU A 270 18.68 12.30 -6.42
CA LEU A 270 19.18 13.16 -5.36
C LEU A 270 18.79 12.57 -4.00
N PHE A 271 19.75 12.03 -3.26
CA PHE A 271 19.58 11.62 -1.87
C PHE A 271 20.08 12.76 -0.96
N ASP A 272 19.19 13.69 -0.63
CA ASP A 272 19.52 14.77 0.31
C ASP A 272 19.60 14.24 1.75
N GLY A 273 18.70 13.32 2.12
CA GLY A 273 18.75 12.54 3.35
C GLY A 273 19.59 11.26 3.21
N ASP A 274 19.64 10.47 4.29
CA ASP A 274 20.37 9.20 4.29
C ASP A 274 19.75 8.20 3.30
N ALA A 275 20.58 7.35 2.70
CA ALA A 275 20.20 6.33 1.73
C ALA A 275 20.69 4.95 2.23
N ASP A 276 19.77 4.09 2.64
CA ASP A 276 20.07 2.76 3.19
C ASP A 276 19.76 1.67 2.17
N PHE A 277 20.79 1.04 1.61
CA PHE A 277 20.71 -0.08 0.67
C PHE A 277 21.21 -1.40 1.30
N ARG A 278 21.34 -1.45 2.63
CA ARG A 278 21.91 -2.62 3.31
C ARG A 278 21.16 -3.89 2.97
N GLN A 279 21.90 -4.95 2.65
CA GLN A 279 21.32 -6.26 2.28
C GLN A 279 20.38 -6.22 1.07
N ALA A 280 20.35 -5.12 0.29
CA ALA A 280 19.60 -5.08 -0.96
C ALA A 280 20.25 -6.02 -1.98
N THR A 281 19.44 -6.59 -2.88
CA THR A 281 19.89 -7.49 -3.94
C THR A 281 19.48 -6.96 -5.30
N PHE A 282 20.45 -6.68 -6.15
CA PHE A 282 20.27 -6.32 -7.55
C PHE A 282 20.70 -7.49 -8.44
N ARG A 283 19.74 -8.17 -9.05
CA ARG A 283 19.98 -9.37 -9.90
C ARG A 283 20.33 -9.02 -11.34
N SER A 284 20.08 -7.79 -11.74
CA SER A 284 20.48 -7.21 -13.03
C SER A 284 21.24 -5.91 -12.80
N THR A 285 21.53 -5.17 -13.85
CA THR A 285 22.28 -3.91 -13.78
C THR A 285 21.56 -2.89 -12.90
N ALA A 286 22.30 -2.34 -11.93
CA ALA A 286 21.88 -1.20 -11.13
C ALA A 286 22.67 0.05 -11.57
N ASP A 287 21.97 1.06 -12.07
CA ASP A 287 22.58 2.30 -12.57
C ASP A 287 22.36 3.47 -11.60
N PHE A 288 23.42 3.92 -10.95
CA PHE A 288 23.47 5.11 -10.09
C PHE A 288 24.24 6.27 -10.74
N SER A 289 24.36 6.28 -12.08
CA SER A 289 25.14 7.31 -12.78
C SER A 289 24.58 8.71 -12.51
N ASN A 290 25.46 9.65 -12.16
CA ASN A 290 25.11 11.01 -11.77
C ASN A 290 24.21 11.13 -10.52
N ALA A 291 24.05 10.05 -9.73
CA ALA A 291 23.37 10.15 -8.44
C ALA A 291 24.18 11.01 -7.45
N GLN A 292 23.49 11.77 -6.61
CA GLN A 292 24.11 12.60 -5.58
C GLN A 292 23.68 12.12 -4.20
N PHE A 293 24.64 11.65 -3.42
CA PHE A 293 24.45 11.25 -2.02
C PHE A 293 24.94 12.38 -1.12
N LYS A 294 24.03 13.27 -0.71
CA LYS A 294 24.36 14.36 0.22
C LYS A 294 24.22 13.93 1.67
N GLY A 295 23.23 13.08 1.98
CA GLY A 295 23.19 12.31 3.21
C GLY A 295 24.14 11.12 3.18
N ARG A 296 24.13 10.31 4.24
CA ARG A 296 24.96 9.10 4.33
C ARG A 296 24.38 8.00 3.44
N ASP A 297 25.22 7.32 2.68
CA ASP A 297 24.85 6.08 1.98
C ASP A 297 25.41 4.84 2.69
N ASP A 298 24.61 3.78 2.78
CA ASP A 298 25.03 2.48 3.32
C ASP A 298 24.67 1.34 2.34
N PHE A 299 25.70 0.81 1.67
CA PHE A 299 25.61 -0.34 0.78
C PHE A 299 26.21 -1.62 1.42
N SER A 300 26.28 -1.69 2.75
CA SER A 300 26.86 -2.85 3.43
C SER A 300 26.01 -4.10 3.18
N ASN A 301 26.69 -5.19 2.78
CA ASN A 301 26.07 -6.45 2.38
C ASN A 301 25.10 -6.34 1.19
N THR A 302 25.16 -5.29 0.37
CA THR A 302 24.43 -5.21 -0.90
C THR A 302 25.04 -6.17 -1.92
N SER A 303 24.21 -6.91 -2.66
CA SER A 303 24.64 -7.77 -3.76
C SER A 303 24.32 -7.14 -5.12
N PHE A 304 25.31 -7.08 -6.01
CA PHE A 304 25.18 -6.65 -7.41
C PHE A 304 25.58 -7.80 -8.35
N GLU A 305 24.64 -8.66 -8.72
CA GLU A 305 24.94 -9.92 -9.43
C GLU A 305 25.45 -9.69 -10.86
N GLN A 306 24.96 -8.65 -11.54
CA GLN A 306 25.37 -8.28 -12.91
C GLN A 306 26.13 -6.94 -12.95
N GLY A 307 26.61 -6.48 -11.79
CA GLY A 307 27.37 -5.23 -11.64
C GLY A 307 26.50 -3.98 -11.45
N SER A 308 27.18 -2.89 -11.08
CA SER A 308 26.59 -1.57 -10.84
C SER A 308 27.38 -0.47 -11.54
N GLN A 309 26.71 0.62 -11.87
CA GLN A 309 27.30 1.80 -12.49
C GLN A 309 27.18 3.00 -11.55
N PHE A 310 28.30 3.68 -11.28
CA PHE A 310 28.36 4.88 -10.44
C PHE A 310 29.06 6.03 -11.18
N THR A 311 28.99 6.05 -12.51
CA THR A 311 29.65 7.06 -13.34
C THR A 311 29.19 8.45 -12.93
N SER A 312 30.13 9.32 -12.56
CA SER A 312 29.85 10.69 -12.07
C SER A 312 28.93 10.76 -10.83
N ALA A 313 28.73 9.66 -10.10
CA ALA A 313 28.06 9.71 -8.82
C ALA A 313 28.97 10.39 -7.78
N ASN A 314 28.39 11.19 -6.88
CA ASN A 314 29.15 11.93 -5.88
C ASN A 314 28.59 11.74 -4.46
N ARG A 315 29.48 11.74 -3.48
CA ARG A 315 29.18 11.73 -2.04
C ARG A 315 29.62 13.06 -1.43
N SER A 316 28.70 13.80 -0.84
CA SER A 316 29.02 15.07 -0.15
C SER A 316 29.21 14.87 1.36
N ALA A 317 28.58 13.84 1.95
CA ALA A 317 28.82 13.47 3.34
C ALA A 317 30.19 12.78 3.49
N PRO A 318 30.95 13.05 4.57
CA PRO A 318 32.22 12.37 4.81
C PRO A 318 32.01 10.85 4.95
N ALA A 319 32.79 10.08 4.19
CA ALA A 319 32.72 8.61 4.21
C ALA A 319 32.94 8.07 5.63
N GLN A 320 32.09 7.15 6.08
CA GLN A 320 32.30 6.44 7.34
C GLN A 320 33.47 5.44 7.18
N VAL A 321 34.45 5.53 8.07
CA VAL A 321 35.31 4.40 8.40
C VAL A 321 34.40 3.32 8.99
N PRO A 322 34.37 2.08 8.47
CA PRO A 322 33.46 1.05 8.95
C PRO A 322 33.65 0.85 10.46
N SER A 323 32.62 1.17 11.24
CA SER A 323 32.53 0.87 12.67
C SER A 323 32.18 -0.62 12.86
N GLY A 324 33.04 -1.46 12.31
CA GLY A 324 32.96 -2.91 12.28
C GLY A 324 34.12 -3.57 13.04
N ARG A 325 34.42 -3.11 14.25
CA ARG A 325 35.10 -3.92 15.26
C ARG A 325 34.24 -3.90 16.51
N LYS A 326 33.42 -4.93 16.69
CA LYS A 326 33.11 -5.35 18.06
C LYS A 326 34.46 -5.65 18.68
N SER A 327 34.87 -4.85 19.65
CA SER A 327 36.17 -5.00 20.30
C SER A 327 36.24 -6.41 20.87
N GLU A 328 37.06 -7.29 20.28
CA GLU A 328 37.30 -8.65 20.78
C GLU A 328 37.69 -8.62 22.26
N PHE A 329 38.28 -7.50 22.70
CA PHE A 329 38.60 -7.20 24.08
C PHE A 329 37.39 -7.25 25.03
N ILE A 330 36.22 -6.74 24.61
CA ILE A 330 35.00 -6.77 25.42
C ILE A 330 34.49 -8.21 25.55
N GLN A 331 34.56 -9.00 24.47
CA GLN A 331 34.18 -10.41 24.50
C GLN A 331 35.11 -11.23 25.40
N TYR A 332 36.44 -11.04 25.31
CA TYR A 332 37.40 -11.72 26.18
C TYR A 332 37.26 -11.28 27.65
N ALA A 333 36.99 -9.99 27.91
CA ALA A 333 36.76 -9.49 29.26
C ALA A 333 35.52 -10.14 29.90
N VAL A 334 34.42 -10.25 29.15
CA VAL A 334 33.19 -10.91 29.63
C VAL A 334 33.42 -12.39 29.92
N ILE A 335 34.13 -13.10 29.03
CA ILE A 335 34.49 -14.52 29.24
C ILE A 335 35.37 -14.68 30.49
N ALA A 336 36.37 -13.82 30.68
CA ALA A 336 37.24 -13.86 31.86
C ALA A 336 36.46 -13.60 33.17
N ILE A 337 35.50 -12.68 33.16
CA ILE A 337 34.61 -12.43 34.31
C ILE A 337 33.77 -13.67 34.64
N PHE A 338 33.21 -14.36 33.64
CA PHE A 338 32.44 -15.57 33.90
C PHE A 338 33.30 -16.74 34.41
N LEU A 339 34.52 -16.91 33.87
CA LEU A 339 35.44 -17.95 34.33
C LEU A 339 35.90 -17.71 35.77
N THR A 340 36.26 -16.47 36.10
CA THR A 340 36.65 -16.09 37.46
C THR A 340 35.51 -16.24 38.46
N PHE A 341 34.29 -15.82 38.09
CA PHE A 341 33.11 -16.01 38.92
C PHE A 341 32.78 -17.50 39.14
N GLY A 342 32.88 -18.32 38.09
CA GLY A 342 32.71 -19.77 38.16
C GLY A 342 33.73 -20.43 39.09
N ALA A 343 35.01 -20.05 38.98
CA ALA A 343 36.06 -20.55 39.86
C ALA A 343 35.82 -20.16 41.32
N LEU A 344 35.40 -18.92 41.60
CA LEU A 344 35.06 -18.45 42.94
C LEU A 344 33.86 -19.21 43.53
N LEU A 345 32.84 -19.51 42.72
CA LEU A 345 31.69 -20.31 43.15
C LEU A 345 32.08 -21.75 43.50
N ILE A 346 32.98 -22.36 42.72
CA ILE A 346 33.51 -23.71 43.01
C ILE A 346 34.29 -23.70 44.33
N VAL A 347 35.19 -22.73 44.52
CA VAL A 347 35.95 -22.57 45.78
C VAL A 347 35.02 -22.34 46.97
N TYR A 348 34.01 -21.49 46.81
CA TYR A 348 32.99 -21.24 47.83
C TYR A 348 32.23 -22.51 48.20
N ARG A 349 31.80 -23.31 47.21
CA ARG A 349 31.13 -24.60 47.41
C ARG A 349 32.02 -25.63 48.12
N ILE A 350 33.31 -25.68 47.79
CA ILE A 350 34.28 -26.58 48.44
C ILE A 350 34.50 -26.17 49.91
N ARG A 351 34.64 -24.87 50.19
CA ARG A 351 34.82 -24.37 51.56
C ARG A 351 33.59 -24.60 52.43
N ARG A 352 32.38 -24.40 51.87
CA ARG A 352 31.11 -24.63 52.59
C ARG A 352 30.80 -26.12 52.85
N ARG A 353 31.44 -27.06 52.16
CA ARG A 353 31.32 -28.50 52.43
C ARG A 353 32.28 -28.99 53.53
N LYS A 354 33.26 -28.18 53.92
CA LYS A 354 34.28 -28.51 54.94
C LYS A 354 34.04 -27.81 56.29
N ALA A 355 33.07 -26.92 56.38
CA ALA A 355 32.51 -26.36 57.61
C ALA A 355 31.15 -27.04 57.84
#